data_AF-A0A6P0TXP4-F1
#
_entry.id   AF-A0A6P0TXP4-F1
#
_cell.length_a   1.000
_cell.length_b   1.000
_cell.length_c   1.000
_cell.angle_alpha   90.00
_cell.angle_beta   90.00
_cell.angle_gamma   90.00
#
_symmetry.space_group_name_H-M   'P 1'
#
loop_
_entity.id
_entity.type
_entity.pdbx_description
1 polymer ?
#
loop_
_entity_poly.entity_id
_entity_poly.type
_entity_poly.pdbx_seq_one_letter_code
_entity_poly.pdbx_strand_id
1 'polypeptide(L)'
;MIQLTITDIAMALGLIAIAIGLSAWQKLGLEWQLLIATIRTIVQLIFVGYVLEIVFDNKQPWLVVAMITIMLTVASVVARNRISKKIPRLLPLVWGSILTSTVLSISYTNLLVIQPDTWYEPQYLIPLVGIVLGNAMNTAAIAGERLVST
;
A
#
# COMPACT_ATOMS: atom_id res chain seq x y z
N MET A 1 -11.07 -6.90 21.58
CA MET A 1 -11.70 -5.92 20.67
C MET A 1 -11.46 -4.54 21.26
N ILE A 2 -10.95 -3.58 20.49
CA ILE A 2 -10.75 -2.19 20.97
C ILE A 2 -12.13 -1.56 21.10
N GLN A 3 -12.57 -1.25 22.31
CA GLN A 3 -13.83 -0.56 22.55
C GLN A 3 -13.64 0.91 22.17
N LEU A 4 -14.17 1.28 21.00
CA LEU A 4 -14.22 2.68 20.57
C LEU A 4 -15.22 3.43 21.45
N THR A 5 -14.71 4.33 22.29
CA THR A 5 -15.56 5.20 23.11
C THR A 5 -16.14 6.29 22.22
N ILE A 6 -17.36 6.74 22.50
CA ILE A 6 -18.00 7.86 21.77
C ILE A 6 -17.08 9.09 21.72
N THR A 7 -16.28 9.30 22.77
CA THR A 7 -15.29 10.36 22.86
C THR A 7 -14.14 10.23 21.85
N ASP A 8 -13.67 9.01 21.57
CA ASP A 8 -12.61 8.75 20.58
C ASP A 8 -13.12 9.08 19.17
N ILE A 9 -14.37 8.69 18.89
CA ILE A 9 -15.05 9.00 17.64
C ILE A 9 -15.27 10.51 17.51
N ALA A 10 -15.71 11.18 18.58
CA ALA A 10 -15.92 12.62 18.60
C ALA A 10 -14.62 13.42 18.40
N MET A 11 -13.52 13.01 19.05
CA MET A 11 -12.20 13.64 18.87
C MET A 11 -11.65 13.41 17.46
N ALA A 12 -11.77 12.20 16.92
CA ALA A 12 -11.35 11.90 15.55
C ALA A 12 -12.16 12.73 14.52
N LEU A 13 -13.48 12.80 14.68
CA LEU A 13 -14.35 13.62 13.83
C LEU A 13 -14.03 15.12 13.95
N GLY A 14 -13.72 15.60 15.16
CA GLY A 14 -13.31 16.99 15.39
C GLY A 14 -12.01 17.35 14.66
N LEU A 15 -11.00 16.48 14.73
CA LEU A 15 -9.74 16.67 14.00
C LEU A 15 -9.95 16.69 12.48
N ILE A 16 -10.82 15.81 11.97
CA ILE A 16 -11.20 15.79 10.54
C ILE A 16 -11.90 17.09 10.15
N ALA A 17 -12.83 17.59 10.96
CA ALA A 17 -13.53 18.85 10.69
C ALA A 17 -12.58 20.06 10.65
N ILE A 18 -11.59 20.10 11.54
CA ILE A 18 -10.55 21.15 11.54
C ILE A 18 -9.70 21.07 10.26
N ALA A 19 -9.26 19.87 9.86
CA ALA A 19 -8.49 19.68 8.64
C ALA A 19 -9.28 20.11 7.39
N ILE A 20 -10.58 19.80 7.32
CA ILE A 20 -11.48 20.22 6.25
C ILE A 20 -11.63 21.75 6.23
N GLY A 21 -11.85 22.38 7.39
CA GLY A 21 -11.94 23.84 7.50
C GLY A 21 -10.67 24.55 7.03
N LEU A 22 -9.50 24.01 7.39
CA LEU A 22 -8.21 24.54 6.95
C LEU A 22 -7.99 24.37 5.44
N SER A 23 -8.42 23.22 4.90
CA SER A 23 -8.32 22.93 3.46
C SER A 23 -9.24 23.82 2.62
N ALA A 24 -10.47 24.04 3.08
CA ALA A 24 -11.42 24.95 2.45
C ALA A 24 -10.94 26.41 2.49
N TRP A 25 -10.28 26.80 3.59
CA TRP A 25 -9.69 28.14 3.72
C TRP A 25 -8.58 28.41 2.70
N GLN A 26 -7.84 27.38 2.28
CA GLN A 26 -6.73 27.52 1.32
C GLN A 26 -7.16 27.61 -0.16
N LYS A 27 -8.44 27.43 -0.52
CA LYS A 27 -9.02 27.68 -1.87
C LYS A 27 -8.14 27.19 -3.05
N LEU A 28 -7.73 25.92 -3.04
CA LEU A 28 -6.79 25.36 -4.03
C LEU A 28 -7.35 25.22 -5.46
N GLY A 29 -8.63 25.47 -5.73
CA GLY A 29 -9.24 25.31 -7.07
C GLY A 29 -9.19 23.87 -7.62
N LEU A 30 -8.81 22.92 -6.77
CA LEU A 30 -8.60 21.51 -7.09
C LEU A 30 -9.80 20.64 -6.69
N GLU A 31 -10.89 21.27 -6.28
CA GLU A 31 -12.07 20.64 -5.65
C GLU A 31 -12.61 19.48 -6.48
N TRP A 32 -12.83 19.71 -7.78
CA TRP A 32 -13.31 18.68 -8.70
C TRP A 32 -12.28 17.57 -8.95
N GLN A 33 -10.99 17.90 -9.05
CA GLN A 33 -9.95 16.88 -9.26
C GLN A 33 -9.76 15.99 -8.02
N LEU A 34 -9.79 16.59 -6.83
CA LEU A 34 -9.75 15.88 -5.56
C LEU A 34 -11.00 15.01 -5.37
N LEU A 35 -12.19 15.54 -5.68
CA LEU A 35 -13.44 14.79 -5.58
C LEU A 35 -13.43 13.55 -6.49
N ILE A 36 -13.01 13.69 -7.74
CA ILE A 36 -12.89 12.57 -8.68
C ILE A 36 -11.84 11.56 -8.21
N ALA A 37 -10.67 12.04 -7.74
CA ALA A 37 -9.61 11.18 -7.22
C ALA A 37 -10.08 10.38 -6.00
N THR A 38 -10.79 11.02 -5.06
CA THR A 38 -11.34 10.41 -3.85
C THR A 38 -12.41 9.39 -4.16
N ILE A 39 -13.37 9.71 -5.04
CA ILE A 39 -14.39 8.72 -5.43
C ILE A 39 -13.72 7.51 -6.09
N ARG A 40 -12.75 7.73 -6.98
CA ARG A 40 -12.00 6.66 -7.63
C ARG A 40 -11.25 5.79 -6.61
N THR A 41 -10.61 6.36 -5.59
CA THR A 41 -9.91 5.58 -4.56
C THR A 41 -10.87 4.83 -3.66
N ILE A 42 -12.02 5.41 -3.30
CA ILE A 42 -13.06 4.70 -2.53
C ILE A 42 -13.56 3.48 -3.30
N VAL A 43 -13.94 3.66 -4.57
CA VAL A 43 -14.40 2.55 -5.43
C VAL A 43 -13.31 1.49 -5.58
N GLN A 44 -12.05 1.91 -5.76
CA GLN A 44 -10.91 0.99 -5.83
C GLN A 44 -10.73 0.20 -4.52
N LEU A 45 -10.83 0.85 -3.36
CA LEU A 45 -10.66 0.19 -2.06
C LEU A 45 -11.79 -0.80 -1.77
N ILE A 46 -13.03 -0.45 -2.13
CA ILE A 46 -14.17 -1.38 -2.04
C ILE A 46 -13.91 -2.61 -2.89
N PHE A 47 -13.48 -2.41 -4.14
CA PHE A 47 -13.17 -3.52 -5.05
C PHE A 47 -12.05 -4.42 -4.50
N VAL A 48 -10.95 -3.84 -4.03
CA VAL A 48 -9.86 -4.59 -3.42
C VAL A 48 -10.33 -5.33 -2.17
N GLY A 49 -11.21 -4.73 -1.36
CA GLY A 49 -11.83 -5.37 -0.20
C GLY A 49 -12.56 -6.65 -0.56
N TYR A 50 -13.40 -6.63 -1.59
CA TYR A 50 -14.08 -7.83 -2.10
C TYR A 50 -13.12 -8.90 -2.60
N VAL A 51 -12.06 -8.51 -3.31
CA VAL A 51 -11.03 -9.48 -3.75
C VAL A 51 -10.34 -10.12 -2.55
N LEU A 52 -10.04 -9.34 -1.50
CA LEU A 52 -9.42 -9.85 -0.28
C LEU A 52 -10.33 -10.80 0.49
N GLU A 53 -11.64 -10.53 0.56
CA GLU A 53 -12.62 -11.43 1.16
C GLU A 53 -12.55 -12.83 0.55
N ILE A 54 -12.52 -12.93 -0.79
CA ILE A 54 -12.38 -14.21 -1.51
C ILE A 54 -11.06 -14.91 -1.15
N VAL A 55 -9.96 -14.16 -1.07
CA VAL A 55 -8.64 -14.72 -0.74
C VAL A 55 -8.60 -15.22 0.71
N PHE A 56 -9.26 -14.51 1.63
CA PHE A 56 -9.29 -14.85 3.04
C PHE A 56 -10.15 -16.10 3.32
N ASP A 57 -11.28 -16.24 2.64
CA ASP A 57 -12.18 -17.40 2.81
C ASP A 57 -11.57 -18.72 2.30
N ASN A 58 -10.86 -18.67 1.16
CA ASN A 58 -10.34 -19.89 0.56
C ASN A 58 -9.09 -20.44 1.26
N LYS A 59 -8.36 -19.62 2.04
CA LYS A 59 -7.11 -19.97 2.78
C LYS A 59 -6.08 -20.79 1.97
N GLN A 60 -6.13 -20.73 0.63
CA GLN A 60 -5.22 -21.48 -0.23
C GLN A 60 -3.91 -20.71 -0.39
N PRO A 61 -2.74 -21.34 -0.15
CA PRO A 61 -1.44 -20.67 -0.22
C PRO A 61 -1.14 -20.12 -1.62
N TRP A 62 -1.65 -20.77 -2.67
CA TRP A 62 -1.50 -20.30 -4.05
C TRP A 62 -2.18 -18.95 -4.30
N LEU A 63 -3.38 -18.72 -3.74
CA LEU A 63 -4.08 -17.43 -3.87
C LEU A 63 -3.30 -16.29 -3.19
N VAL A 64 -2.70 -16.58 -2.03
CA VAL A 64 -1.87 -15.61 -1.29
C VAL A 64 -0.64 -15.23 -2.09
N VAL A 65 0.10 -16.22 -2.62
CA VAL A 65 1.28 -15.97 -3.45
C VAL A 65 0.93 -15.23 -4.74
N ALA A 66 -0.18 -15.59 -5.40
CA ALA A 66 -0.67 -14.88 -6.57
C ALA A 66 -0.98 -13.41 -6.25
N MET A 67 -1.67 -13.15 -5.13
CA MET A 67 -1.99 -11.79 -4.68
C MET A 67 -0.73 -10.95 -4.41
N ILE A 68 0.24 -11.52 -3.69
CA ILE A 68 1.53 -10.85 -3.41
C ILE A 68 2.27 -10.53 -4.72
N THR A 69 2.26 -11.46 -5.68
CA THR A 69 2.91 -11.27 -6.98
C THR A 69 2.26 -10.12 -7.76
N ILE A 70 0.93 -10.04 -7.73
CA ILE A 70 0.18 -8.91 -8.32
C ILE A 70 0.57 -7.60 -7.62
N MET A 71 0.54 -7.57 -6.28
CA MET A 71 0.89 -6.38 -5.49
C MET A 71 2.32 -5.90 -5.78
N LEU A 72 3.30 -6.81 -5.82
CA LEU A 72 4.69 -6.52 -6.13
C LEU A 72 4.85 -5.96 -7.54
N THR A 73 4.13 -6.53 -8.52
CA THR A 73 4.18 -6.07 -9.90
C THR A 73 3.61 -4.67 -10.02
N VAL A 74 2.45 -4.40 -9.42
CA VAL A 74 1.84 -3.07 -9.38
C VAL A 74 2.76 -2.06 -8.69
N ALA A 75 3.29 -2.40 -7.52
CA ALA A 75 4.23 -1.55 -6.78
C ALA A 75 5.45 -1.18 -7.63
N SER A 76 6.03 -2.15 -8.33
CA SER A 76 7.21 -1.95 -9.18
C SER A 76 6.91 -1.10 -10.42
N VAL A 77 5.74 -1.30 -11.04
CA VAL A 77 5.26 -0.46 -12.16
C VAL A 77 5.04 0.98 -11.70
N VAL A 78 4.43 1.18 -10.54
CA VAL A 78 4.20 2.52 -9.96
C VAL A 78 5.52 3.20 -9.61
N ALA A 79 6.45 2.50 -8.95
CA ALA A 79 7.78 3.03 -8.65
C ALA A 79 8.52 3.43 -9.94
N ARG A 80 8.57 2.56 -10.96
CA ARG A 80 9.17 2.89 -12.26
C ARG A 80 8.54 4.13 -12.88
N ASN A 81 7.21 4.21 -12.87
CA ASN A 81 6.48 5.32 -13.49
C ASN A 81 6.73 6.66 -12.78
N ARG A 82 7.04 6.63 -11.49
CA ARG A 82 7.47 7.81 -10.72
C ARG A 82 8.91 8.23 -11.04
N ILE A 83 9.82 7.27 -11.25
CA ILE A 83 11.24 7.57 -11.56
C ILE A 83 11.40 8.15 -12.96
N SER A 84 11.07 7.38 -14.00
CA SER A 84 11.14 7.82 -15.40
C SER A 84 10.55 6.75 -16.31
N LYS A 85 9.63 7.15 -17.21
CA LYS A 85 9.06 6.25 -18.22
C LYS A 85 10.04 5.90 -19.34
N LYS A 86 11.11 6.68 -19.52
CA LYS A 86 11.99 6.63 -20.70
C LYS A 86 13.20 5.69 -20.54
N ILE A 87 13.50 5.23 -19.34
CA ILE A 87 14.67 4.38 -19.09
C ILE A 87 14.34 2.92 -19.43
N PRO A 88 14.96 2.33 -20.47
CA PRO A 88 14.79 0.92 -20.78
C PRO A 88 15.36 0.05 -19.64
N ARG A 89 14.74 -1.11 -19.37
CA ARG A 89 15.13 -2.06 -18.32
C ARG A 89 15.03 -1.58 -16.86
N LEU A 90 14.45 -0.42 -16.58
CA LEU A 90 14.24 0.05 -15.21
C LEU A 90 13.25 -0.83 -14.42
N LEU A 91 12.25 -1.42 -15.10
CA LEU A 91 11.21 -2.25 -14.47
C LEU A 91 11.79 -3.49 -13.76
N PRO A 92 12.56 -4.38 -14.42
CA PRO A 92 13.11 -5.56 -13.74
C PRO A 92 14.09 -5.21 -12.62
N LEU A 93 14.82 -4.10 -12.73
CA LEU A 93 15.73 -3.64 -11.69
C LEU A 93 14.97 -3.20 -10.42
N VAL A 94 13.95 -2.35 -10.59
CA VAL A 94 13.08 -1.90 -9.49
C VAL A 94 12.32 -3.08 -8.90
N TRP A 95 11.82 -3.98 -9.75
CA TRP A 95 11.10 -5.17 -9.32
C TRP A 95 11.99 -6.11 -8.49
N GLY A 96 13.22 -6.38 -8.94
CA GLY A 96 14.18 -7.18 -8.18
C GLY A 96 14.59 -6.55 -6.86
N SER A 97 14.76 -5.22 -6.83
CA SER A 97 15.08 -4.47 -5.60
C SER A 97 13.95 -4.56 -4.58
N ILE A 98 12.71 -4.25 -4.99
CA ILE A 98 11.52 -4.31 -4.12
C ILE A 98 11.27 -5.74 -3.66
N LEU A 99 11.38 -6.74 -4.56
CA LEU A 99 11.23 -8.15 -4.20
C LEU A 99 12.26 -8.54 -3.13
N THR A 100 13.54 -8.26 -3.35
CA THR A 100 14.61 -8.66 -2.44
C THR A 100 14.41 -8.03 -1.06
N SER A 101 14.13 -6.72 -1.00
CA SER A 101 13.83 -6.04 0.26
C SER A 101 12.62 -6.63 0.96
N THR A 102 11.54 -6.92 0.22
CA THR A 102 10.29 -7.43 0.81
C THR A 102 10.48 -8.84 1.34
N VAL A 103 11.12 -9.73 0.57
CA VAL A 103 11.41 -11.10 0.98
C VAL A 103 12.29 -11.10 2.23
N LEU A 104 13.34 -10.27 2.28
CA LEU A 104 14.20 -10.17 3.45
C LEU A 104 13.43 -9.67 4.68
N SER A 105 12.67 -8.58 4.57
CA SER A 105 11.89 -8.03 5.68
C SER A 105 10.82 -8.99 6.18
N ILE A 106 10.05 -9.60 5.28
CA ILE A 106 8.96 -10.51 5.64
C ILE A 106 9.52 -11.81 6.21
N SER A 107 10.61 -12.35 5.65
CA SER A 107 11.25 -13.55 6.22
C SER A 107 11.74 -13.27 7.63
N TYR A 108 12.42 -12.14 7.86
CA TYR A 108 12.87 -11.75 9.19
C TYR A 108 11.70 -11.62 10.19
N THR A 109 10.63 -10.91 9.82
CA THR A 109 9.46 -10.71 10.69
C THR A 109 8.73 -12.03 10.97
N ASN A 110 8.59 -12.89 9.97
CA ASN A 110 7.87 -14.16 10.12
C ASN A 110 8.63 -15.15 11.01
N LEU A 111 9.95 -15.29 10.81
CA LEU A 111 10.80 -16.22 11.57
C LEU A 111 11.09 -15.75 13.00
N LEU A 112 11.26 -14.44 13.23
CA LEU A 112 11.80 -13.94 14.49
C LEU A 112 10.78 -13.23 15.39
N VAL A 113 9.75 -12.62 14.81
CA VAL A 113 8.83 -11.73 15.56
C VAL A 113 7.47 -12.35 15.75
N ILE A 114 6.83 -12.79 14.67
CA ILE A 114 5.42 -13.21 14.71
C ILE A 114 5.30 -14.69 15.05
N GLN A 115 6.20 -15.55 14.57
CA GLN A 115 6.14 -17.01 14.73
C GLN A 115 4.70 -17.56 14.58
N PRO A 116 4.01 -17.27 13.47
CA PRO A 116 2.64 -17.74 13.30
C PRO A 116 2.64 -19.27 13.17
N ASP A 117 1.60 -19.92 13.72
CA ASP A 117 1.40 -21.38 13.62
C ASP A 117 1.35 -21.86 12.16
N THR A 118 1.00 -20.97 11.22
CA THR A 118 0.98 -21.24 9.77
C THR A 118 1.51 -20.04 9.00
N TRP A 119 2.57 -20.27 8.20
CA TRP A 119 3.29 -19.18 7.50
C TRP A 119 2.46 -18.42 6.45
N TYR A 120 1.35 -18.99 5.95
CA TYR A 120 0.57 -18.43 4.83
C TYR A 120 -0.76 -17.81 5.24
N GLU A 121 -0.96 -17.50 6.52
CA GLU A 121 -2.25 -17.01 6.99
C GLU A 121 -2.61 -15.64 6.33
N PRO A 122 -3.62 -15.61 5.42
CA PRO A 122 -3.81 -14.48 4.50
C PRO A 122 -4.06 -13.14 5.20
N GLN A 123 -4.81 -13.18 6.30
CA GLN A 123 -5.20 -12.03 7.13
C GLN A 123 -4.02 -11.32 7.79
N TYR A 124 -2.89 -12.00 7.99
CA TYR A 124 -1.68 -11.40 8.55
C TYR A 124 -0.67 -11.05 7.46
N LEU A 125 -0.45 -12.01 6.54
CA LEU A 125 0.64 -11.90 5.60
C LEU A 125 0.38 -10.86 4.51
N ILE A 126 -0.86 -10.76 4.00
CA ILE A 126 -1.19 -9.79 2.95
C ILE A 126 -1.07 -8.34 3.45
N PRO A 127 -1.61 -7.97 4.64
CA PRO A 127 -1.40 -6.62 5.18
C PRO A 127 0.08 -6.30 5.45
N LEU A 128 0.84 -7.23 6.04
CA LEU A 128 2.27 -7.04 6.31
C LEU A 128 3.06 -6.80 5.02
N VAL A 129 2.86 -7.65 4.02
CA VAL A 129 3.47 -7.51 2.70
C VAL A 129 3.05 -6.18 2.06
N GLY A 130 1.78 -5.79 2.18
CA GLY A 130 1.28 -4.51 1.66
C GLY A 130 2.00 -3.29 2.24
N ILE A 131 2.23 -3.27 3.56
CA ILE A 131 2.96 -2.18 4.24
C ILE A 131 4.43 -2.14 3.77
N VAL A 132 5.10 -3.30 3.73
CA VAL A 132 6.50 -3.39 3.31
C VAL A 132 6.67 -2.99 1.85
N LEU A 133 5.82 -3.50 0.95
CA LEU A 133 5.83 -3.15 -0.48
C LEU A 133 5.58 -1.66 -0.70
N GLY A 134 4.62 -1.07 0.03
CA GLY A 134 4.31 0.35 -0.05
C GLY A 134 5.52 1.23 0.33
N ASN A 135 6.18 0.88 1.42
CA ASN A 135 7.40 1.57 1.86
C ASN A 135 8.55 1.39 0.86
N ALA A 136 8.80 0.17 0.41
CA ALA A 136 9.85 -0.13 -0.57
C ALA A 136 9.62 0.60 -1.90
N MET A 137 8.38 0.62 -2.41
CA MET A 137 7.98 1.36 -3.60
C MET A 137 8.28 2.86 -3.46
N ASN A 138 7.91 3.47 -2.34
CA ASN A 138 8.12 4.90 -2.14
C ASN A 138 9.60 5.25 -2.05
N THR A 139 10.38 4.48 -1.29
CA THR A 139 11.83 4.66 -1.17
C THR A 139 12.53 4.46 -2.52
N ALA A 140 12.17 3.41 -3.27
CA ALA A 140 12.73 3.16 -4.60
C ALA A 140 12.38 4.29 -5.58
N ALA A 141 11.16 4.82 -5.54
CA ALA A 141 10.75 5.94 -6.37
C ALA A 141 11.58 7.20 -6.10
N ILE A 142 11.71 7.59 -4.82
CA ILE A 142 12.48 8.78 -4.42
C ILE A 142 13.96 8.62 -4.76
N ALA A 143 14.56 7.47 -4.42
CA ALA A 143 15.97 7.21 -4.71
C ALA A 143 16.26 7.22 -6.22
N GLY A 144 15.38 6.59 -7.01
CA GLY A 144 15.52 6.56 -8.46
C GLY A 144 15.32 7.94 -9.10
N GLU A 145 14.34 8.72 -8.64
CA GLU A 145 14.13 10.10 -9.12
C GLU A 145 15.38 10.96 -8.87
N ARG A 146 15.97 10.86 -7.67
CA ARG A 146 17.23 11.56 -7.33
C ARG A 146 18.40 11.16 -8.21
N LEU A 147 18.56 9.86 -8.47
CA LEU A 147 19.64 9.33 -9.30
C LEU A 147 19.54 9.80 -10.76
N VAL A 148 18.32 9.92 -11.30
CA VAL A 148 18.08 10.40 -12.66
C VAL A 148 18.20 11.92 -12.78
N SER A 149 17.93 12.64 -11.69
CA SER A 149 18.06 14.10 -11.64
C SER A 149 19.49 14.63 -11.43
N THR A 150 20.45 13.74 -11.18
CA THR A 150 21.88 14.06 -11.02
C THR A 150 22.61 13.83 -12.34
#